data_AF-A0A2S9FBA3-F1
#
_entry.id   AF-A0A2S9FBA3-F1
#
_cell.length_a   1.000
_cell.length_b   1.000
_cell.length_c   1.000
_cell.angle_alpha   90.00
_cell.angle_beta   90.00
_cell.angle_gamma   90.00
#
_symmetry.space_group_name_H-M   'P 1'
#
loop_
_entity.id
_entity.type
_entity.pdbx_description
1 polymer ?
#
loop_
_entity_poly.entity_id
_entity_poly.type
_entity_poly.pdbx_seq_one_letter_code
_entity_poly.pdbx_strand_id
1 'polypeptide(L)'
;MTTTTAAEDAQTAAWKTVERRELSDVAVDQLDRWWRAANYLSVGQIYLLDNPLLRTPLTREDVKPRLLGHWGTTPGLNFLYAHLNRAIKEREQSTIYLTGPGHGGPGLVASAYLDGTYSEVYPDITQDLEGMRRLFRQFSFPGGIPSHVAPETPGSIHEGGELGYALSHAYGAAFDNPDLLVA
;
A
#
# COMPACT_ATOMS: atom_id res chain seq x y z
N MET A 1 14.26 6.74 50.77
CA MET A 1 13.12 6.15 50.04
C MET A 1 13.44 6.24 48.57
N THR A 2 14.07 5.20 48.04
CA THR A 2 14.42 5.11 46.62
C THR A 2 13.49 4.06 46.04
N THR A 3 12.37 4.49 45.49
CA THR A 3 11.48 3.63 44.72
C THR A 3 12.12 3.42 43.36
N THR A 4 12.91 2.36 43.24
CA THR A 4 13.23 1.76 41.96
C THR A 4 11.93 1.14 41.44
N THR A 5 11.24 1.85 40.54
CA THR A 5 10.18 1.24 39.75
C THR A 5 10.88 0.25 38.83
N ALA A 6 10.80 -1.04 39.16
CA ALA A 6 11.05 -2.08 38.20
C ALA A 6 10.08 -1.85 37.05
N ALA A 7 10.59 -1.43 35.90
CA ALA A 7 9.86 -1.61 34.66
C ALA A 7 9.70 -3.13 34.53
N GLU A 8 8.51 -3.62 34.86
CA GLU A 8 8.13 -4.97 34.50
C GLU A 8 8.38 -5.10 33.00
N ASP A 9 9.21 -6.07 32.62
CA ASP A 9 9.37 -6.52 31.24
C ASP A 9 7.99 -6.98 30.75
N ALA A 10 7.19 -6.03 30.27
CA ALA A 10 6.07 -6.31 29.41
C ALA A 10 6.71 -6.87 28.14
N GLN A 11 6.84 -8.19 28.10
CA GLN A 11 7.36 -8.90 26.95
C GLN A 11 6.51 -8.47 25.74
N THR A 12 7.05 -7.56 24.93
CA THR A 12 6.27 -6.96 23.85
C THR A 12 5.90 -8.08 22.88
N ALA A 13 4.68 -8.05 22.37
CA ALA A 13 4.23 -9.02 21.36
C ALA A 13 4.98 -8.86 20.02
N ALA A 14 5.92 -7.91 19.93
CA ALA A 14 6.73 -7.64 18.76
C ALA A 14 7.85 -8.67 18.57
N TRP A 15 8.43 -8.68 17.37
CA TRP A 15 9.61 -9.46 17.00
C TRP A 15 9.46 -10.98 17.15
N LYS A 16 8.22 -11.48 17.00
CA LYS A 16 7.95 -12.92 16.99
C LYS A 16 8.75 -13.61 15.88
N THR A 17 9.55 -14.58 16.29
CA THR A 17 10.20 -15.51 15.37
C THR A 17 9.22 -16.63 15.03
N VAL A 18 9.05 -16.90 13.74
CA VAL A 18 8.31 -18.08 13.27
C VAL A 18 9.31 -19.09 12.74
N GLU A 19 9.04 -20.38 12.98
CA GLU A 19 9.86 -21.45 12.42
C GLU A 19 9.91 -21.31 10.90
N ARG A 20 11.13 -21.40 10.33
CA ARG A 20 11.31 -21.29 8.89
C ARG A 20 10.76 -22.55 8.24
N ARG A 21 9.55 -22.43 7.69
CA ARG A 21 8.90 -23.46 6.88
C ARG A 21 8.79 -22.99 5.44
N GLU A 22 8.79 -23.93 4.51
CA GLU A 22 8.44 -23.62 3.13
C GLU A 22 7.00 -23.09 3.08
N LEU A 23 6.78 -22.11 2.20
CA LEU A 23 5.43 -21.59 1.98
C LEU A 23 4.59 -22.68 1.34
N SER A 24 3.38 -22.89 1.86
CA SER A 24 2.42 -23.79 1.22
C SER A 24 2.00 -23.21 -0.13
N ASP A 25 1.62 -24.07 -1.07
CA ASP A 25 1.11 -23.66 -2.38
C ASP A 25 -0.08 -22.69 -2.25
N VAL A 26 -0.93 -22.88 -1.23
CA VAL A 26 -2.06 -21.99 -0.93
C VAL A 26 -1.59 -20.58 -0.54
N ALA A 27 -0.54 -20.47 0.29
CA ALA A 27 -0.01 -19.17 0.69
C ALA A 27 0.64 -18.45 -0.50
N VAL A 28 1.32 -19.18 -1.38
CA VAL A 28 1.89 -18.64 -2.62
C VAL A 28 0.79 -18.16 -3.56
N ASP A 29 -0.27 -18.94 -3.77
CA ASP A 29 -1.42 -18.54 -4.59
C ASP A 29 -2.12 -17.28 -4.05
N GLN A 30 -2.32 -17.19 -2.73
CA GLN A 30 -2.93 -16.01 -2.11
C GLN A 30 -2.08 -14.75 -2.30
N LEU A 31 -0.76 -14.87 -2.14
CA LEU A 31 0.19 -13.78 -2.40
C LEU A 31 0.14 -13.34 -3.86
N ASP A 32 0.20 -14.29 -4.81
CA ASP A 32 0.16 -14.00 -6.24
C ASP A 32 -1.16 -13.32 -6.63
N ARG A 33 -2.29 -13.81 -6.14
CA ARG A 33 -3.61 -13.22 -6.42
C ARG A 33 -3.74 -11.81 -5.88
N TRP A 34 -3.25 -11.56 -4.66
CA TRP A 34 -3.24 -10.21 -4.08
C TRP A 34 -2.35 -9.27 -4.90
N TRP A 35 -1.13 -9.72 -5.24
CA TRP A 35 -0.19 -8.95 -6.06
C TRP A 35 -0.76 -8.59 -7.43
N ARG A 36 -1.37 -9.56 -8.12
CA ARG A 36 -2.04 -9.35 -9.42
C ARG A 36 -3.24 -8.43 -9.31
N ALA A 37 -4.04 -8.53 -8.25
CA ALA A 37 -5.14 -7.61 -8.01
C ALA A 37 -4.64 -6.17 -7.83
N ALA A 38 -3.60 -5.97 -7.01
CA ALA A 38 -2.99 -4.65 -6.82
C ALA A 38 -2.43 -4.10 -8.14
N ASN A 39 -1.73 -4.92 -8.92
CA ASN A 39 -1.22 -4.55 -10.24
C ASN A 39 -2.34 -4.15 -11.21
N TYR A 40 -3.43 -4.90 -11.24
CA TYR A 40 -4.59 -4.59 -12.08
C TYR A 40 -5.21 -3.24 -11.70
N LEU A 41 -5.41 -3.00 -10.39
CA LEU A 41 -5.93 -1.72 -9.89
C LEU A 41 -4.98 -0.56 -10.20
N SER A 42 -3.66 -0.76 -10.10
CA SER A 42 -2.66 0.24 -10.47
C SER A 42 -2.72 0.60 -11.97
N VAL A 43 -2.86 -0.40 -12.85
CA VAL A 43 -3.07 -0.16 -14.29
C VAL A 43 -4.39 0.56 -14.53
N GLY A 44 -5.48 0.14 -13.87
CA GLY A 44 -6.77 0.80 -13.96
C GLY A 44 -6.70 2.28 -13.63
N GLN A 45 -6.00 2.63 -12.53
CA GLN A 45 -5.74 4.02 -12.15
C GLN A 45 -4.96 4.82 -13.19
N ILE A 46 -3.97 4.25 -13.86
CA ILE A 46 -3.17 4.98 -14.85
C ILE A 46 -3.95 5.17 -16.17
N TYR A 47 -4.73 4.17 -16.59
CA TYR A 47 -5.24 4.09 -17.95
C TYR A 47 -6.75 4.30 -18.08
N LEU A 48 -7.58 3.90 -17.13
CA LEU A 48 -9.03 3.78 -17.33
C LEU A 48 -9.84 4.95 -16.74
N LEU A 49 -10.85 5.40 -17.48
CA LEU A 49 -11.92 6.30 -17.04
C LEU A 49 -13.19 5.55 -16.64
N ASP A 50 -13.46 4.43 -17.33
CA ASP A 50 -14.66 3.61 -17.15
C ASP A 50 -14.34 2.13 -17.44
N ASN A 51 -15.35 1.26 -17.36
CA ASN A 51 -15.27 -0.17 -17.63
C ASN A 51 -14.15 -0.86 -16.79
N PRO A 52 -14.10 -0.64 -15.46
CA PRO A 52 -12.94 -1.00 -14.65
C PRO A 52 -12.70 -2.52 -14.56
N LEU A 53 -13.69 -3.35 -14.89
CA LEU A 53 -13.58 -4.81 -14.93
C LEU A 53 -13.64 -5.39 -16.35
N LEU A 54 -13.58 -4.54 -17.39
CA LEU A 54 -13.63 -4.96 -18.80
C LEU A 54 -14.84 -5.87 -19.10
N ARG A 55 -16.01 -5.54 -18.54
CA ARG A 55 -17.25 -6.33 -18.73
C ARG A 55 -17.80 -6.20 -20.15
N THR A 56 -17.45 -5.11 -20.82
CA THR A 56 -17.64 -4.90 -22.26
C THR A 56 -16.28 -4.83 -22.96
N PRO A 57 -16.20 -5.10 -24.28
CA PRO A 57 -14.97 -4.91 -25.04
C PRO A 57 -14.42 -3.49 -24.82
N LEU A 58 -13.11 -3.40 -24.54
CA LEU A 58 -12.44 -2.13 -24.26
C LEU A 58 -12.48 -1.22 -25.50
N THR A 59 -12.98 0.00 -25.33
CA THR A 59 -12.97 1.03 -26.39
C THR A 59 -12.05 2.19 -26.02
N ARG A 60 -11.85 3.14 -26.95
CA ARG A 60 -10.98 4.31 -26.69
C ARG A 60 -11.60 5.23 -25.62
N GLU A 61 -12.92 5.27 -25.55
CA GLU A 61 -13.71 6.07 -24.61
C GLU A 61 -13.51 5.62 -23.15
N ASP A 62 -13.21 4.33 -22.93
CA ASP A 62 -12.87 3.78 -21.61
C ASP A 62 -11.50 4.25 -21.11
N VAL A 63 -10.63 4.77 -21.99
CA VAL A 63 -9.23 5.11 -21.68
C VAL A 63 -9.06 6.62 -21.48
N LYS A 64 -8.30 7.02 -20.46
CA LYS A 64 -7.97 8.42 -20.19
C LYS A 64 -7.37 9.11 -21.43
N PRO A 65 -7.78 10.36 -21.73
CA PRO A 65 -7.20 11.12 -22.83
C PRO A 65 -5.75 11.54 -22.56
N ARG A 66 -5.38 11.69 -21.27
CA ARG A 66 -4.02 11.95 -20.81
C ARG A 66 -3.61 10.84 -19.83
N LEU A 67 -2.56 10.12 -20.18
CA LEU A 67 -2.01 9.05 -19.36
C LEU A 67 -0.97 9.65 -18.41
N LEU A 68 -1.26 9.64 -17.11
CA LEU A 68 -0.41 10.20 -16.06
C LEU A 68 -0.25 9.17 -14.95
N GLY A 69 0.98 9.04 -14.46
CA GLY A 69 1.36 8.03 -13.48
C GLY A 69 2.58 7.24 -13.94
N HIS A 70 3.15 6.45 -13.04
CA HIS A 70 4.33 5.64 -13.30
C HIS A 70 4.00 4.17 -13.08
N TRP A 71 4.35 3.34 -14.05
CA TRP A 71 4.23 1.89 -13.93
C TRP A 71 5.53 1.22 -13.48
N GLY A 72 6.69 1.75 -13.87
CA GLY A 72 7.97 1.03 -13.77
C GLY A 72 8.33 0.50 -12.37
N THR A 73 8.06 1.27 -11.32
CA THR A 73 8.34 0.85 -9.93
C THR A 73 7.17 0.10 -9.28
N THR A 74 5.94 0.36 -9.73
CA THR A 74 4.69 -0.05 -9.08
C THR A 74 4.52 -1.55 -8.85
N PRO A 75 4.78 -2.47 -9.81
CA PRO A 75 4.61 -3.89 -9.55
C PRO A 75 5.62 -4.43 -8.52
N GLY A 76 6.82 -3.82 -8.43
CA GLY A 76 7.78 -4.15 -7.38
C GLY A 76 7.31 -3.70 -6.00
N LEU A 77 6.73 -2.51 -5.90
CA LEU A 77 6.12 -2.01 -4.66
C LEU A 77 4.94 -2.88 -4.21
N ASN A 78 4.04 -3.24 -5.14
CA ASN A 78 2.91 -4.12 -4.86
C ASN A 78 3.38 -5.52 -4.40
N PHE A 79 4.47 -6.03 -4.98
CA PHE A 79 5.06 -7.30 -4.56
C PHE A 79 5.56 -7.22 -3.11
N LEU A 80 6.34 -6.19 -2.78
CA LEU A 80 6.81 -5.96 -1.42
C LEU A 80 5.66 -5.79 -0.43
N TYR A 81 4.64 -5.00 -0.79
CA TYR A 81 3.45 -4.78 0.04
C TYR A 81 2.73 -6.10 0.34
N ALA A 82 2.50 -6.96 -0.67
CA ALA A 82 1.88 -8.26 -0.49
C ALA A 82 2.65 -9.13 0.52
N HIS A 83 3.98 -9.16 0.38
CA HIS A 83 4.87 -9.91 1.27
C HIS A 83 4.96 -9.32 2.68
N LEU A 84 4.91 -8.00 2.82
CA LEU A 84 4.83 -7.30 4.12
C LEU A 84 3.50 -7.61 4.81
N ASN A 85 2.38 -7.55 4.09
CA ASN A 85 1.07 -7.93 4.62
C ASN A 85 1.06 -9.36 5.17
N ARG A 86 1.69 -10.30 4.45
CA ARG A 86 1.87 -11.66 4.96
C ARG A 86 2.72 -11.69 6.22
N ALA A 87 3.86 -11.01 6.22
CA ALA A 87 4.75 -10.97 7.38
C ALA A 87 4.07 -10.36 8.63
N ILE A 88 3.29 -9.28 8.44
CA ILE A 88 2.48 -8.64 9.48
C ILE A 88 1.47 -9.64 10.04
N LYS A 89 0.71 -10.32 9.17
CA LYS A 89 -0.29 -11.32 9.61
C LYS A 89 0.32 -12.51 10.34
N GLU A 90 1.45 -13.02 9.87
CA GLU A 90 2.12 -14.20 10.46
C GLU A 90 2.79 -13.90 11.80
N ARG A 91 3.29 -12.67 11.98
CA ARG A 91 4.13 -12.29 13.12
C ARG A 91 3.48 -11.31 14.08
N GLU A 92 2.31 -10.77 13.72
CA GLU A 92 1.64 -9.68 14.43
C GLU A 92 2.59 -8.48 14.65
N GLN A 93 3.46 -8.23 13.67
CA GLN A 93 4.52 -7.24 13.75
C GLN A 93 3.98 -5.85 13.37
N SER A 94 4.01 -4.90 14.30
CA SER A 94 3.76 -3.49 14.00
C SER A 94 4.73 -3.04 12.91
N THR A 95 4.21 -2.57 11.78
CA THR A 95 5.00 -2.27 10.58
C THR A 95 4.48 -1.01 9.90
N ILE A 96 5.39 -0.14 9.47
CA ILE A 96 5.11 0.96 8.54
C ILE A 96 5.96 0.78 7.29
N TYR A 97 5.43 1.12 6.12
CA TYR A 97 6.13 1.00 4.85
C TYR A 97 6.49 2.39 4.28
N LEU A 98 7.78 2.72 4.20
CA LEU A 98 8.24 3.97 3.60
C LEU A 98 8.60 3.79 2.13
N THR A 99 7.77 4.35 1.26
CA THR A 99 7.96 4.24 -0.19
C THR A 99 8.96 5.27 -0.68
N GLY A 100 10.24 4.90 -0.76
CA GLY A 100 11.28 5.73 -1.38
C GLY A 100 10.95 6.18 -2.81
N PRO A 101 10.65 5.26 -3.75
CA PRO A 101 10.21 5.64 -5.11
C PRO A 101 8.71 6.05 -5.09
N GLY A 102 8.43 7.17 -4.44
CA GLY A 102 7.08 7.64 -4.16
C GLY A 102 6.23 7.98 -5.38
N HIS A 103 6.84 8.13 -6.55
CA HIS A 103 6.13 8.24 -7.83
C HIS A 103 5.34 6.96 -8.20
N GLY A 104 5.53 5.86 -7.45
CA GLY A 104 4.74 4.63 -7.49
C GLY A 104 3.38 4.69 -6.78
N GLY A 105 2.81 5.88 -6.59
CA GLY A 105 1.51 6.13 -5.95
C GLY A 105 0.36 5.17 -6.29
N PRO A 106 0.14 4.76 -7.57
CA PRO A 106 -0.94 3.83 -7.90
C PRO A 106 -0.88 2.49 -7.15
N GLY A 107 0.32 2.05 -6.74
CA GLY A 107 0.50 0.80 -6.01
C GLY A 107 0.01 0.92 -4.57
N LEU A 108 0.37 2.01 -3.89
CA LEU A 108 0.03 2.22 -2.48
C LEU A 108 -1.47 2.54 -2.33
N VAL A 109 -2.04 3.31 -3.26
CA VAL A 109 -3.49 3.53 -3.33
C VAL A 109 -4.24 2.23 -3.60
N ALA A 110 -3.76 1.39 -4.54
CA ALA A 110 -4.37 0.07 -4.79
C ALA A 110 -4.31 -0.83 -3.54
N SER A 111 -3.19 -0.79 -2.81
CA SER A 111 -2.99 -1.58 -1.59
C SER A 111 -3.96 -1.16 -0.49
N ALA A 112 -4.06 0.13 -0.19
CA ALA A 112 -5.01 0.69 0.78
C ALA A 112 -6.47 0.45 0.36
N TYR A 113 -6.77 0.39 -0.94
CA TYR A 113 -8.10 0.03 -1.41
C TYR A 113 -8.43 -1.45 -1.16
N LEU A 114 -7.46 -2.35 -1.37
CA LEU A 114 -7.63 -3.79 -1.17
C LEU A 114 -7.75 -4.18 0.31
N ASP A 115 -7.05 -3.49 1.21
CA ASP A 115 -7.16 -3.74 2.66
C ASP A 115 -8.38 -3.04 3.31
N GLY A 116 -9.04 -2.14 2.56
CA GLY A 116 -10.28 -1.46 2.97
C GLY A 116 -10.06 -0.09 3.61
N THR A 117 -8.84 0.25 4.03
CA THR A 117 -8.54 1.51 4.71
C THR A 117 -8.83 2.72 3.83
N TYR A 118 -8.67 2.60 2.52
CA TYR A 118 -9.03 3.67 1.59
C TYR A 118 -10.53 3.99 1.63
N SER A 119 -11.40 2.98 1.74
CA SER A 119 -12.86 3.16 1.82
C SER A 119 -13.31 3.64 3.21
N GLU A 120 -12.55 3.34 4.27
CA GLU A 120 -12.78 3.90 5.61
C GLU A 120 -12.52 5.41 5.64
N VAL A 121 -11.46 5.86 4.98
CA VAL A 121 -11.08 7.29 4.89
C VAL A 121 -11.90 8.03 3.83
N TYR A 122 -12.20 7.38 2.71
CA TYR A 122 -12.96 7.93 1.58
C TYR A 122 -14.21 7.10 1.30
N PRO A 123 -15.33 7.33 2.03
CA PRO A 123 -16.54 6.51 1.94
C PRO A 123 -17.18 6.47 0.54
N ASP A 124 -16.93 7.48 -0.29
CA ASP A 124 -17.40 7.57 -1.68
C ASP A 124 -16.68 6.60 -2.64
N ILE A 125 -15.59 5.99 -2.20
CA ILE A 125 -14.77 5.04 -2.95
C ILE A 125 -14.99 3.65 -2.36
N THR A 126 -16.14 3.06 -2.65
CA THR A 126 -16.60 1.77 -2.10
C THR A 126 -15.85 0.57 -2.67
N GLN A 127 -15.87 -0.57 -1.96
CA GLN A 127 -15.32 -1.85 -2.44
C GLN A 127 -16.28 -2.59 -3.41
N ASP A 128 -16.76 -1.87 -4.42
CA ASP A 128 -17.64 -2.39 -5.48
C ASP A 128 -17.24 -1.85 -6.87
N LEU A 129 -18.05 -2.16 -7.89
CA LEU A 129 -17.78 -1.75 -9.27
C LEU A 129 -17.74 -0.22 -9.44
N GLU A 130 -18.64 0.52 -8.80
CA GLU A 130 -18.72 1.97 -8.91
C GLU A 130 -17.58 2.64 -8.15
N GLY A 131 -17.28 2.16 -6.94
CA GLY A 131 -16.12 2.64 -6.19
C GLY A 131 -14.80 2.38 -6.91
N MET A 132 -14.63 1.21 -7.54
CA MET A 132 -13.47 0.91 -8.39
C MET A 132 -13.39 1.84 -9.61
N ARG A 133 -14.53 2.14 -10.26
CA ARG A 133 -14.61 3.10 -11.37
C ARG A 133 -14.16 4.49 -10.92
N ARG A 134 -14.61 4.95 -9.73
CA ARG A 134 -14.21 6.22 -9.14
C ARG A 134 -12.72 6.24 -8.79
N LEU A 135 -12.22 5.17 -8.16
CA LEU A 135 -10.81 4.98 -7.83
C LEU A 135 -9.92 5.15 -9.06
N PHE A 136 -10.29 4.51 -10.18
CA PHE A 136 -9.51 4.59 -11.41
C PHE A 136 -9.55 6.00 -11.99
N ARG A 137 -10.75 6.58 -12.09
CA ARG A 137 -10.96 7.89 -12.70
C ARG A 137 -10.23 9.01 -11.95
N GLN A 138 -10.25 9.02 -10.62
CA GLN A 138 -9.70 10.12 -9.82
C GLN A 138 -8.17 10.21 -9.84
N PHE A 139 -7.47 9.10 -10.12
CA PHE A 139 -6.01 9.09 -10.06
C PHE A 139 -5.38 10.03 -11.11
N SER A 140 -4.55 10.98 -10.67
CA SER A 140 -3.89 11.98 -11.52
C SER A 140 -4.84 12.73 -12.47
N PHE A 141 -6.05 13.03 -11.97
CA PHE A 141 -7.12 13.67 -12.74
C PHE A 141 -7.45 15.04 -12.16
N PRO A 142 -7.92 16.02 -12.96
CA PRO A 142 -8.37 17.30 -12.43
C PRO A 142 -9.44 17.12 -11.34
N GLY A 143 -9.17 17.64 -10.14
CA GLY A 143 -10.03 17.49 -8.97
C GLY A 143 -10.00 16.10 -8.32
N GLY A 144 -9.07 15.24 -8.72
CA GLY A 144 -8.81 13.94 -8.10
C GLY A 144 -7.54 13.95 -7.25
N ILE A 145 -6.85 12.80 -7.20
CA ILE A 145 -5.72 12.57 -6.28
C ILE A 145 -4.35 12.68 -6.98
N PRO A 146 -3.25 12.98 -6.25
CA PRO A 146 -1.88 13.04 -6.78
C PRO A 146 -1.38 11.74 -7.39
N SER A 147 -0.26 11.84 -8.12
CA SER A 147 0.43 10.70 -8.72
C SER A 147 1.41 9.98 -7.78
N HIS A 148 1.78 10.63 -6.67
CA HIS A 148 2.74 10.13 -5.69
C HIS A 148 2.02 9.49 -4.49
N VAL A 149 2.79 8.91 -3.56
CA VAL A 149 2.29 8.42 -2.26
C VAL A 149 2.01 9.61 -1.31
N ALA A 150 1.19 10.55 -1.77
CA ALA A 150 0.92 11.82 -1.12
C ALA A 150 0.32 11.66 0.29
N PRO A 151 0.30 12.71 1.13
CA PRO A 151 -0.23 12.65 2.51
C PRO A 151 -1.70 12.21 2.61
N GLU A 152 -2.47 12.34 1.53
CA GLU A 152 -3.83 11.84 1.42
C GLU A 152 -3.93 10.31 1.19
N THR A 153 -2.82 9.62 0.92
CA THR A 153 -2.81 8.15 0.84
C THR A 153 -2.75 7.58 2.25
N PRO A 154 -3.76 6.79 2.70
CA PRO A 154 -3.72 6.14 4.00
C PRO A 154 -2.43 5.30 4.16
N GLY A 155 -1.77 5.46 5.30
CA GLY A 155 -0.47 4.83 5.59
C GLY A 155 0.76 5.62 5.15
N SER A 156 0.62 6.73 4.43
CA SER A 156 1.77 7.57 4.02
C SER A 156 2.23 8.53 5.12
N ILE A 157 3.52 8.50 5.42
CA ILE A 157 4.24 9.58 6.12
C ILE A 157 5.46 10.08 5.31
N HIS A 158 5.61 9.61 4.08
CA HIS A 158 6.73 9.91 3.20
C HIS A 158 6.24 9.87 1.75
N GLU A 159 6.12 11.04 1.12
CA GLU A 159 5.58 11.14 -0.24
C GLU A 159 6.51 10.55 -1.30
N GLY A 160 7.82 10.68 -1.12
CA GLY A 160 8.83 10.19 -2.05
C GLY A 160 8.80 10.87 -3.43
N GLY A 161 8.33 12.12 -3.50
CA GLY A 161 8.42 12.96 -4.70
C GLY A 161 9.84 13.47 -4.92
N GLU A 162 10.38 14.20 -3.94
CA GLU A 162 11.81 14.48 -3.87
C GLU A 162 12.54 13.30 -3.23
N LEU A 163 13.34 12.59 -4.03
CA LEU A 163 14.09 11.42 -3.58
C LEU A 163 15.25 11.80 -2.67
N GLY A 164 15.56 10.92 -1.70
CA GLY A 164 16.76 11.04 -0.87
C GLY A 164 16.50 10.94 0.64
N TYR A 165 15.26 11.12 1.09
CA TYR A 165 14.92 11.20 2.51
C TYR A 165 14.31 9.94 3.12
N ALA A 166 14.16 8.87 2.33
CA ALA A 166 13.50 7.64 2.78
C ALA A 166 14.19 7.04 4.03
N LEU A 167 15.52 6.98 4.03
CA LEU A 167 16.27 6.44 5.16
C LEU A 167 16.24 7.36 6.37
N SER A 168 16.43 8.67 6.23
CA SER A 168 16.38 9.58 7.38
C SER A 168 15.00 9.57 8.04
N HIS A 169 13.93 9.51 7.25
CA HIS A 169 12.57 9.35 7.77
C HIS A 169 12.38 7.98 8.44
N ALA A 170 12.94 6.91 7.86
CA ALA A 170 12.83 5.56 8.43
C ALA A 170 13.48 5.47 9.81
N TYR A 171 14.73 5.94 9.92
CA TYR A 171 15.45 5.97 11.18
C TYR A 171 14.75 6.86 12.22
N GLY A 172 14.19 8.00 11.80
CA GLY A 172 13.39 8.86 12.67
C GLY A 172 12.11 8.18 13.17
N ALA A 173 11.40 7.44 12.32
CA ALA A 173 10.17 6.73 12.68
C ALA A 173 10.42 5.57 13.67
N ALA A 174 11.57 4.90 13.57
CA ALA A 174 11.97 3.84 14.48
C ALA A 174 12.54 4.35 15.82
N PHE A 175 12.95 5.61 15.90
CA PHE A 175 13.56 6.19 17.10
C PHE A 175 12.55 6.22 18.25
N ASP A 176 12.96 5.72 19.42
CA ASP A 176 12.11 5.51 20.60
C ASP A 176 10.81 4.71 20.32
N ASN A 177 10.79 3.90 19.26
CA ASN A 177 9.67 3.03 18.90
C ASN A 177 10.16 1.58 18.73
N PRO A 178 10.53 0.90 19.84
CA PRO A 178 11.29 -0.35 19.82
C PRO A 178 10.55 -1.53 19.20
N ASP A 179 9.22 -1.42 19.02
CA ASP A 179 8.37 -2.48 18.47
C ASP A 179 8.00 -2.24 17.00
N LEU A 180 8.38 -1.10 16.39
CA LEU A 180 8.02 -0.77 15.01
C LEU A 180 9.05 -1.29 14.02
N LEU A 181 8.60 -2.11 13.07
CA LEU A 181 9.34 -2.39 11.85
C LEU A 181 9.09 -1.27 10.84
N VAL A 182 10.16 -0.59 10.41
CA VAL A 182 10.10 0.32 9.27
C VAL A 182 10.63 -0.41 8.04
N ALA A 183 9.74 -0.69 7.09
CA ALA A 183 10.01 -1.40 5.84
C ALA A 183 10.22 -0.45 4.66
#